data_AF-A0A1J0P9T4-F1
#
_entry.id   AF-A0A1J0P9T4-F1
#
_cell.length_a   1.000
_cell.length_b   1.000
_cell.length_c   1.000
_cell.angle_alpha   90.00
_cell.angle_beta   90.00
_cell.angle_gamma   90.00
#
_symmetry.space_group_name_H-M   'P 1'
#
loop_
_entity.id
_entity.type
_entity.pdbx_description
1 polymer ?
#
loop_
_entity_poly.entity_id
_entity_poly.type
_entity_poly.pdbx_seq_one_letter_code
_entity_poly.pdbx_strand_id
1 'polypeptide(L)'
;MALLAGLCFGLGYGITGRLLALGGGEQQPLGQPFEVKPTPGTSLESLRMRFGDQDSEIRGDLEKLEQDEKRKAGEAKRAQEVKERQAEAEADAASRTVAPEEPPLQRLLPDEPSTAAPSPPPRDFPSDLPDLPPPQT
;
A
#
# COMPACT_ATOMS: atom_id res chain seq x y z
N MET A 1 -6.28 9.94 41.43
CA MET A 1 -7.46 9.82 40.53
C MET A 1 -7.34 8.71 39.50
N ALA A 2 -6.30 8.67 38.65
CA ALA A 2 -6.20 7.69 37.56
C ALA A 2 -6.42 6.21 37.96
N LEU A 3 -5.91 5.77 39.11
CA LEU A 3 -6.11 4.39 39.61
C LEU A 3 -7.58 4.04 39.90
N LEU A 4 -8.37 5.01 40.39
CA LEU A 4 -9.79 4.80 40.67
C LEU A 4 -10.61 4.70 39.37
N ALA A 5 -10.25 5.51 38.37
CA ALA A 5 -10.81 5.42 37.03
C ALA A 5 -10.46 4.08 36.36
N GLY A 6 -9.19 3.66 36.44
CA GLY A 6 -8.73 2.35 35.93
C GLY A 6 -9.41 1.17 36.62
N LEU A 7 -9.57 1.20 37.95
CA LEU A 7 -10.29 0.17 38.69
C LEU A 7 -11.77 0.12 38.30
N CYS A 8 -12.46 1.27 38.26
CA CYS A 8 -13.88 1.33 37.87
C CYS A 8 -14.10 0.87 36.43
N PHE A 9 -13.25 1.30 35.50
CA PHE A 9 -13.29 0.88 34.10
C PHE A 9 -13.00 -0.62 33.95
N GLY A 10 -11.96 -1.14 34.60
CA GLY A 10 -11.63 -2.57 34.58
C GLY A 10 -12.72 -3.45 35.19
N LEU A 11 -13.34 -3.00 36.30
CA LEU A 11 -14.43 -3.72 36.93
C LEU A 11 -15.69 -3.72 36.05
N GLY A 12 -16.08 -2.56 35.51
CA GLY A 12 -17.22 -2.43 34.59
C GLY A 12 -17.05 -3.25 33.31
N TYR A 13 -15.86 -3.19 32.69
CA TYR A 13 -15.52 -3.98 31.52
C TYR A 13 -15.51 -5.48 31.81
N GLY A 14 -14.89 -5.90 32.93
CA GLY A 14 -14.84 -7.30 33.35
C GLY A 14 -16.22 -7.88 33.68
N ILE A 15 -17.06 -7.13 34.40
CA ILE A 15 -18.44 -7.53 34.71
C ILE A 15 -19.26 -7.63 33.42
N THR A 16 -19.17 -6.64 32.52
CA THR A 16 -19.91 -6.65 31.25
C THR A 16 -19.48 -7.82 30.36
N GLY A 17 -18.16 -8.07 30.24
CA GLY A 17 -17.63 -9.22 29.50
C GLY A 17 -18.06 -10.55 30.11
N ARG A 18 -18.13 -10.65 31.45
CA ARG A 18 -18.61 -11.85 32.13
C ARG A 18 -20.11 -12.06 31.94
N LEU A 19 -20.92 -11.00 32.02
CA LEU A 19 -22.36 -11.04 31.74
C LEU A 19 -22.64 -11.45 30.29
N LEU A 20 -21.89 -10.94 29.31
CA LEU A 20 -22.03 -11.33 27.91
C LEU A 20 -21.66 -12.81 27.69
N ALA A 21 -20.60 -13.29 28.35
CA ALA A 21 -20.19 -14.70 28.27
C ALA A 21 -21.21 -15.67 28.92
N LEU A 22 -21.97 -15.22 29.92
CA LEU A 22 -23.07 -16.01 30.51
C LEU A 22 -24.37 -15.88 29.71
N GLY A 23 -24.70 -14.68 29.22
CA GLY A 23 -25.90 -14.39 28.43
C GLY A 23 -25.89 -14.98 27.02
N GLY A 24 -24.73 -15.33 26.48
CA GLY A 24 -24.59 -16.01 25.20
C GLY A 24 -25.21 -17.42 25.15
N GLY A 25 -25.56 -18.00 26.31
CA GLY A 25 -26.19 -19.32 26.40
C GLY A 25 -27.69 -19.34 26.04
N GLU A 26 -28.38 -18.20 26.08
CA GLU A 26 -29.79 -18.11 25.74
C GLU A 26 -30.07 -16.91 24.83
N GLN A 27 -29.47 -16.94 23.64
CA GLN A 27 -30.05 -16.25 22.49
C GLN A 27 -31.35 -16.97 22.10
N GLN A 28 -32.40 -16.76 22.90
CA GLN A 28 -33.76 -17.05 22.50
C GLN A 28 -33.98 -16.39 21.14
N PRO A 29 -34.43 -17.13 20.10
CA PRO A 29 -34.55 -16.57 18.76
C PRO A 29 -35.58 -15.44 18.77
N LEU A 30 -35.07 -14.20 18.82
CA LEU A 30 -35.86 -12.96 18.79
C LEU A 30 -36.46 -12.69 17.40
N GLY A 31 -36.04 -13.46 16.38
CA GLY A 31 -36.75 -13.56 15.12
C GLY A 31 -37.89 -14.58 15.25
N GLN A 32 -39.08 -14.21 14.77
CA GLN A 32 -40.10 -15.22 14.44
C GLN A 32 -39.46 -16.31 13.57
N PRO A 33 -39.76 -17.60 13.80
CA PRO A 33 -39.29 -18.65 12.91
C PRO A 33 -39.79 -18.35 11.51
N PHE A 34 -38.87 -18.13 10.57
CA PHE A 34 -39.22 -17.95 9.17
C PHE A 34 -39.93 -19.21 8.70
N GLU A 35 -41.24 -19.11 8.48
CA GLU A 35 -42.04 -20.20 7.93
C GLU A 35 -41.47 -20.54 6.54
N VAL A 36 -40.81 -21.70 6.44
CA VAL A 36 -40.14 -22.14 5.22
C VAL A 36 -41.19 -22.52 4.20
N LYS A 37 -41.69 -21.51 3.47
CA LYS A 37 -42.59 -21.73 2.35
C LYS A 37 -41.87 -22.57 1.28
N PRO A 38 -42.54 -23.57 0.68
CA PRO A 38 -41.97 -24.30 -0.44
C PRO A 38 -41.67 -23.32 -1.57
N THR A 39 -40.41 -23.31 -2.03
CA THR A 39 -39.97 -22.43 -3.12
C THR A 39 -40.76 -22.77 -4.40
N PRO A 40 -41.57 -21.85 -4.95
CA PRO A 40 -42.34 -22.15 -6.16
C PRO A 40 -41.40 -22.29 -7.37
N GLY A 41 -41.41 -23.46 -8.01
CA GLY A 41 -40.56 -23.78 -9.17
C GLY A 41 -39.70 -25.03 -8.94
N THR A 42 -38.56 -25.11 -9.63
CA THR A 42 -37.55 -26.16 -9.41
C THR A 42 -36.79 -25.92 -8.10
N SER A 43 -36.75 -26.94 -7.23
CA SER A 43 -35.95 -26.89 -6.01
C SER A 43 -34.44 -26.78 -6.31
N LEU A 44 -33.67 -26.27 -5.35
CA LEU A 44 -32.20 -26.23 -5.44
C LEU A 44 -31.61 -27.64 -5.64
N GLU A 45 -32.24 -28.65 -5.03
CA GLU A 45 -31.94 -30.07 -5.26
C GLU A 45 -32.21 -30.51 -6.70
N SER A 46 -33.33 -30.11 -7.31
CA SER A 46 -33.59 -30.35 -8.74
C SER A 46 -32.52 -29.70 -9.63
N LEU A 47 -32.06 -28.49 -9.25
CA LEU A 47 -31.01 -27.77 -9.96
C LEU A 47 -29.65 -28.47 -9.81
N ARG A 48 -29.32 -28.97 -8.60
CA ARG A 48 -28.13 -29.80 -8.33
C ARG A 48 -28.17 -31.12 -9.11
N MET A 49 -29.31 -31.79 -9.21
CA MET A 49 -29.42 -33.03 -10.01
C MET A 49 -29.34 -32.78 -11.53
N ARG A 50 -29.59 -31.55 -12.00
CA ARG A 50 -29.52 -31.16 -13.42
C ARG A 50 -28.18 -30.55 -13.84
N PHE A 51 -27.54 -29.82 -12.92
CA PHE A 51 -26.37 -28.97 -13.19
C PHE A 51 -25.27 -29.06 -12.13
N GLY A 52 -25.43 -29.88 -11.08
CA GLY A 52 -24.46 -30.02 -9.98
C GLY A 52 -23.50 -31.20 -10.11
N ASP A 53 -23.70 -32.09 -11.09
CA ASP A 53 -22.67 -33.02 -11.59
C ASP A 53 -21.71 -32.30 -12.56
N GLN A 54 -22.15 -31.16 -13.09
CA GLN A 54 -21.27 -30.16 -13.67
C GLN A 54 -20.58 -29.38 -12.54
N ASP A 55 -19.52 -29.98 -11.99
CA ASP A 55 -18.40 -29.28 -11.33
C ASP A 55 -17.60 -28.46 -12.37
N SER A 56 -18.32 -27.81 -13.29
CA SER A 56 -17.82 -27.12 -14.48
C SER A 56 -17.18 -25.79 -14.09
N GLU A 57 -15.91 -25.84 -13.71
CA GLU A 57 -14.91 -24.78 -13.97
C GLU A 57 -15.22 -23.37 -13.41
N ILE A 58 -16.20 -23.22 -12.50
CA ILE A 58 -16.44 -21.95 -11.77
C ILE A 58 -15.31 -21.68 -10.76
N ARG A 59 -14.49 -22.69 -10.45
CA ARG A 59 -13.07 -22.45 -10.17
C ARG A 59 -12.39 -22.07 -11.48
N GLY A 60 -12.45 -20.77 -11.79
CA GLY A 60 -11.69 -20.19 -12.88
C GLY A 60 -10.20 -20.51 -12.74
N ASP A 61 -9.48 -20.40 -13.85
CA ASP A 61 -8.12 -20.94 -14.11
C ASP A 61 -7.00 -20.20 -13.34
N LEU A 62 -7.14 -20.13 -12.02
CA LEU A 62 -6.27 -19.43 -11.08
C LEU A 62 -4.84 -19.97 -11.12
N GLU A 63 -4.67 -21.26 -11.37
CA GLU A 63 -3.36 -21.91 -11.43
C GLU A 63 -2.57 -21.46 -12.66
N LYS A 64 -3.19 -21.38 -13.85
CA LYS A 64 -2.53 -20.81 -15.03
C LYS A 64 -2.30 -19.30 -14.90
N LEU A 65 -3.22 -18.56 -14.27
CA LEU A 65 -3.04 -17.13 -14.02
C LEU A 65 -1.83 -16.87 -13.10
N GLU A 66 -1.70 -17.61 -11.99
CA GLU A 66 -0.57 -17.51 -11.07
C GLU A 66 0.75 -17.94 -11.75
N GLN A 67 0.72 -18.95 -12.62
CA GLN A 67 1.88 -19.40 -13.39
C GLN A 67 2.36 -18.33 -14.38
N ASP A 68 1.45 -17.66 -15.08
CA ASP A 68 1.77 -16.55 -16.00
C ASP A 68 2.30 -15.31 -15.27
N GLU A 69 1.75 -14.98 -14.09
CA GLU A 69 2.28 -13.88 -13.28
C GLU A 69 3.70 -14.19 -12.76
N LYS A 70 3.94 -15.40 -12.24
CA LYS A 70 5.27 -15.85 -11.82
C LYS A 70 6.28 -15.78 -12.97
N ARG A 71 5.87 -16.17 -14.18
CA ARG A 71 6.70 -16.07 -15.38
C ARG A 71 7.04 -14.62 -15.72
N LYS A 72 6.04 -13.74 -15.82
CA LYS A 72 6.23 -12.30 -16.13
C LYS A 72 7.09 -11.61 -15.09
N ALA A 73 6.89 -11.89 -13.80
CA ALA A 73 7.72 -11.36 -12.72
C ALA A 73 9.18 -11.83 -12.81
N GLY A 74 9.42 -13.08 -13.19
CA GLY A 74 10.76 -13.62 -13.43
C GLY A 74 11.45 -12.99 -14.65
N GLU A 75 10.72 -12.80 -15.75
CA GLU A 75 11.20 -12.14 -16.96
C GLU A 75 11.52 -10.65 -16.69
N ALA A 76 10.66 -9.94 -15.96
CA ALA A 76 10.88 -8.54 -15.56
C ALA A 76 12.11 -8.36 -14.66
N LYS A 77 12.29 -9.22 -13.65
CA LYS A 77 13.48 -9.19 -12.76
C LYS A 77 14.78 -9.42 -13.54
N ARG A 78 14.80 -10.39 -14.46
CA ARG A 78 15.97 -10.65 -15.32
C ARG A 78 16.27 -9.47 -16.24
N ALA A 79 15.25 -8.85 -16.83
CA ALA A 79 15.41 -7.67 -17.66
C ALA A 79 15.94 -6.45 -16.87
N GLN A 80 15.55 -6.33 -15.59
CA GLN A 80 16.06 -5.29 -14.69
C GLN A 80 17.53 -5.53 -14.33
N GLU A 81 17.91 -6.74 -13.88
CA GLU A 81 19.30 -7.08 -13.54
C GLU A 81 20.24 -6.89 -14.76
N VAL A 82 19.79 -7.26 -15.95
CA VAL A 82 20.55 -7.08 -17.20
C VAL A 82 20.73 -5.59 -17.57
N LYS A 83 19.75 -4.73 -17.26
CA LYS A 83 19.89 -3.27 -17.44
C LYS A 83 20.78 -2.64 -16.39
N GLU A 84 20.69 -3.07 -15.14
CA GLU A 84 21.50 -2.59 -14.03
C GLU A 84 22.99 -2.88 -14.29
N ARG A 85 23.33 -4.13 -14.63
CA ARG A 85 24.70 -4.52 -15.03
C ARG A 85 25.24 -3.76 -16.24
N GLN A 86 24.38 -3.36 -17.19
CA GLN A 86 24.78 -2.54 -18.34
C GLN A 86 25.06 -1.10 -17.90
N ALA A 87 24.18 -0.49 -17.09
CA ALA A 87 24.37 0.85 -16.56
C ALA A 87 25.63 0.94 -15.66
N GLU A 88 25.91 -0.09 -14.86
CA GLU A 88 27.15 -0.21 -14.08
C GLU A 88 28.39 -0.27 -14.98
N ALA A 89 28.36 -1.08 -16.05
CA ALA A 89 29.46 -1.18 -17.01
C ALA A 89 29.67 0.11 -17.82
N GLU A 90 28.60 0.82 -18.19
CA GLU A 90 28.66 2.11 -18.85
C GLU A 90 29.19 3.21 -17.91
N ALA A 91 28.82 3.18 -16.62
CA ALA A 91 29.34 4.09 -15.61
C ALA A 91 30.83 3.87 -15.32
N ASP A 92 31.29 2.61 -15.22
CA ASP A 92 32.72 2.28 -15.08
C ASP A 92 33.50 2.72 -16.33
N ALA A 93 32.99 2.44 -17.53
CA ALA A 93 33.59 2.88 -18.78
C ALA A 93 33.69 4.41 -18.90
N ALA A 94 32.64 5.14 -18.51
CA ALA A 94 32.63 6.61 -18.48
C ALA A 94 33.60 7.17 -17.42
N SER A 95 33.67 6.57 -16.23
CA SER A 95 34.64 6.96 -15.22
C SER A 95 36.09 6.69 -15.65
N ARG A 96 36.31 5.74 -16.56
CA ARG A 96 37.62 5.38 -17.11
C ARG A 96 38.05 6.25 -18.30
N THR A 97 37.12 6.89 -19.02
CA THR A 97 37.43 7.89 -20.06
C THR A 97 37.60 9.30 -19.52
N VAL A 98 37.07 9.62 -18.33
CA VAL A 98 37.37 10.88 -17.61
C VAL A 98 38.60 10.71 -16.70
N ALA A 99 39.72 10.28 -17.30
CA ALA A 99 41.03 10.60 -16.72
C ALA A 99 41.27 12.10 -16.93
N PRO A 100 41.56 12.90 -15.88
CA PRO A 100 41.79 14.33 -16.07
C PRO A 100 43.02 14.57 -16.94
N GLU A 101 42.83 15.15 -18.12
CA GLU A 101 43.93 15.78 -18.84
C GLU A 101 44.43 16.95 -17.98
N GLU A 102 45.72 16.92 -17.61
CA GLU A 102 46.28 17.87 -16.65
C GLU A 102 46.19 19.31 -17.19
N PRO A 103 45.48 20.23 -16.51
CA PRO A 103 45.50 21.63 -16.92
C PRO A 103 46.90 22.20 -16.70
N PRO A 104 47.52 22.86 -17.71
CA PRO A 104 48.87 23.40 -17.56
C PRO A 104 48.88 24.48 -16.47
N LEU A 105 49.75 24.30 -15.47
CA LEU A 105 49.86 25.16 -14.29
C LEU A 105 50.22 26.62 -14.64
N GLN A 106 49.21 27.46 -14.84
CA GLN A 106 49.39 28.92 -14.89
C GLN A 106 49.52 29.49 -13.48
N ARG A 107 50.77 29.54 -13.01
CA ARG A 107 51.19 30.18 -11.76
C ARG A 107 51.25 31.71 -11.91
N LEU A 108 50.28 32.44 -11.34
CA LEU A 108 50.25 33.88 -10.99
C LEU A 108 48.89 34.14 -10.28
N LEU A 109 48.71 34.96 -9.24
CA LEU A 109 49.57 35.60 -8.22
C LEU A 109 48.69 35.84 -6.95
N PRO A 110 49.21 35.82 -5.70
CA PRO A 110 48.36 35.97 -4.52
C PRO A 110 48.27 37.42 -3.97
N ASP A 111 47.05 37.96 -3.94
CA ASP A 111 46.57 39.16 -3.22
C ASP A 111 45.02 39.04 -3.14
N GLU A 112 44.22 39.58 -2.20
CA GLU A 112 44.33 39.94 -0.77
C GLU A 112 42.87 39.99 -0.24
N PRO A 113 42.52 39.61 1.01
CA PRO A 113 41.13 39.42 1.43
C PRO A 113 40.46 40.72 1.90
N SER A 114 39.33 41.12 1.27
CA SER A 114 38.57 42.30 1.69
C SER A 114 37.28 41.93 2.44
N THR A 115 37.09 42.57 3.61
CA THR A 115 36.03 42.30 4.60
C THR A 115 34.94 43.37 4.57
N ALA A 116 33.66 42.96 4.50
CA ALA A 116 32.43 43.67 4.95
C ALA A 116 31.18 42.96 4.37
N ALA A 117 29.99 42.84 4.99
CA ALA A 117 29.48 43.09 6.35
C ALA A 117 28.11 42.33 6.48
N PRO A 118 27.43 42.25 7.66
CA PRO A 118 26.41 41.22 7.92
C PRO A 118 24.95 41.53 7.48
N SER A 119 24.10 40.50 7.55
CA SER A 119 22.73 40.38 7.03
C SER A 119 21.62 41.17 7.77
N PRO A 120 20.42 41.26 7.16
CA PRO A 120 19.14 41.20 7.88
C PRO A 120 18.26 39.97 7.51
N PRO A 121 17.33 39.55 8.39
CA PRO A 121 16.55 38.29 8.31
C PRO A 121 15.29 38.35 7.39
N PRO A 122 14.62 37.20 7.11
CA PRO A 122 13.56 37.10 6.10
C PRO A 122 12.20 37.67 6.54
N ARG A 123 11.28 37.84 5.57
CA ARG A 123 9.86 38.15 5.80
C ARG A 123 8.97 37.17 5.06
N ASP A 124 8.13 36.47 5.81
CA ASP A 124 7.10 35.58 5.29
C ASP A 124 5.87 36.37 4.79
N PHE A 125 5.27 35.89 3.70
CA PHE A 125 3.86 36.14 3.38
C PHE A 125 3.23 34.82 2.91
N PRO A 126 2.15 34.34 3.56
CA PRO A 126 1.45 33.14 3.10
C PRO A 126 0.72 33.45 1.79
N SER A 127 0.95 32.63 0.77
CA SER A 127 0.23 32.68 -0.51
C SER A 127 -0.61 31.42 -0.69
N ASP A 128 -1.46 31.13 0.29
CA ASP A 128 -2.62 30.24 0.10
C ASP A 128 -3.68 31.01 -0.71
N LEU A 129 -3.74 30.72 -2.00
CA LEU A 129 -4.80 31.17 -2.90
C LEU A 129 -5.26 29.93 -3.68
N PRO A 130 -6.52 29.48 -3.53
CA PRO A 130 -6.96 28.21 -4.08
C PRO A 130 -6.97 28.25 -5.61
N ASP A 131 -6.33 27.25 -6.21
CA ASP A 131 -6.23 27.08 -7.66
C ASP A 131 -7.62 26.74 -8.25
N LEU A 132 -8.09 27.55 -9.19
CA LEU A 132 -9.38 27.35 -9.86
C LEU A 132 -9.17 26.50 -11.13
N PRO A 133 -9.92 25.40 -11.33
CA PRO A 133 -9.71 24.54 -12.48
C PRO A 133 -10.03 25.28 -13.80
N PRO A 134 -9.24 25.04 -14.86
CA PRO A 134 -9.47 25.68 -16.16
C PRO A 134 -10.77 25.19 -16.81
N PRO A 135 -11.43 26.02 -17.64
CA PRO A 135 -12.63 25.63 -18.35
C PRO A 135 -12.34 24.56 -19.40
N GLN A 136 -13.12 23.48 -19.38
CA GLN A 136 -13.10 22.42 -20.39
C GLN A 136 -13.70 22.95 -21.70
N THR A 137 -12.99 22.79 -22.82
CA THR A 137 -13.46 23.02 -24.20
C THR A 137 -13.12 21.82 -25.07
#